data_AF-A0A4S4AW28-F1
#
_entry.id   AF-A0A4S4AW28-F1
#
_cell.length_a   1.000
_cell.length_b   1.000
_cell.length_c   1.000
_cell.angle_alpha   90.00
_cell.angle_beta   90.00
_cell.angle_gamma   90.00
#
_symmetry.space_group_name_H-M   'P 1'
#
loop_
_entity.id
_entity.type
_entity.pdbx_description
1 polymer ?
#
loop_
_entity_poly.entity_id
_entity_poly.type
_entity_poly.pdbx_seq_one_letter_code
_entity_poly.pdbx_strand_id
1 'polypeptide(L)' 'MTSILRLTLLAGLLAAGSACVTINIYFPAAAAEKAADRIIDEVWQLKNGATPPAEQGAPQ' A
#
# COMPACT_ATOMS: atom_id res chain seq x y z
N MET A 1 36.38 29.08 9.25
CA MET A 1 36.33 27.83 8.45
C MET A 1 35.49 26.75 9.14
N THR A 2 35.69 26.48 10.43
CA THR A 2 34.97 25.44 11.21
C THR A 2 33.48 25.73 11.41
N SER A 3 33.07 27.00 11.63
CA SER A 3 31.64 27.34 11.78
C SER A 3 30.85 27.17 10.48
N ILE A 4 31.47 27.47 9.33
CA ILE A 4 30.83 27.29 8.02
C ILE A 4 30.59 25.80 7.79
N LEU A 5 31.61 24.95 8.02
CA LEU A 5 31.49 23.51 7.87
C LEU A 5 30.38 22.91 8.77
N ARG A 6 30.26 23.37 10.02
CA ARG A 6 29.19 22.93 10.94
C ARG A 6 27.80 23.34 10.46
N LEU A 7 27.66 24.56 9.94
CA LEU A 7 26.37 25.06 9.46
C LEU A 7 25.92 24.29 8.21
N THR A 8 26.84 23.99 7.29
CA THR A 8 26.53 23.18 6.10
C THR A 8 26.12 21.76 6.47
N LEU A 9 26.80 21.16 7.46
CA LEU A 9 26.53 19.79 7.91
C LEU A 9 25.17 19.69 8.63
N LEU A 10 24.83 20.71 9.42
CA LEU A 10 23.52 20.82 10.07
C LEU A 10 22.40 21.00 9.03
N ALA A 11 22.59 21.90 8.06
CA ALA A 11 21.60 22.12 7.00
C ALA A 11 21.34 20.85 6.15
N GLY A 12 22.39 20.08 5.84
CA GLY A 12 22.26 18.81 5.13
C GLY A 12 21.47 17.76 5.91
N LEU A 13 21.67 17.68 7.23
CA LEU A 13 20.96 16.72 8.08
C LEU A 13 19.45 17.06 8.20
N LEU A 14 19.11 18.35 8.32
CA LEU A 14 17.71 18.78 8.33
C LEU A 14 17.01 18.51 6.99
N ALA A 15 17.70 18.76 5.87
CA ALA A 15 17.16 18.48 4.54
C ALA A 15 16.88 16.98 4.34
N ALA A 16 17.81 16.11 4.76
CA ALA A 16 17.64 14.66 4.66
C ALA A 16 16.47 14.14 5.51
N GLY A 17 16.27 14.68 6.71
CA GLY A 17 15.13 14.30 7.56
C GLY A 17 13.77 14.64 6.97
N SER A 18 13.68 15.75 6.21
CA SER A 18 12.43 16.16 5.56
C SER A 18 11.99 15.29 4.37
N ALA A 19 12.92 14.50 3.80
CA ALA A 19 12.65 13.61 2.68
C ALA A 19 12.16 12.21 3.11
N CYS A 20 12.28 11.87 4.39
CA CYS A 20 11.82 10.60 4.92
C CYS A 20 10.33 10.66 5.24
N VAL A 21 9.48 10.15 4.34
CA VAL A 21 8.03 10.00 4.57
C VAL A 21 7.71 8.53 4.79
N THR A 22 7.24 8.16 5.98
CA THR A 22 6.78 6.79 6.28
C THR A 22 5.28 6.67 5.98
N ILE A 23 4.94 5.96 4.91
CA ILE A 23 3.54 5.71 4.56
C ILE A 23 3.12 4.39 5.20
N ASN A 24 2.29 4.47 6.24
CA ASN A 24 1.70 3.29 6.87
C ASN A 24 0.37 2.97 6.17
N ILE A 25 0.41 2.11 5.16
CA ILE A 25 -0.81 1.63 4.49
C ILE A 25 -1.33 0.43 5.27
N TYR A 26 -2.48 0.59 5.92
CA TYR A 26 -3.20 -0.52 6.54
C TYR A 26 -4.11 -1.15 5.49
N PHE A 27 -3.89 -2.44 5.21
CA PHE A 27 -4.83 -3.21 4.43
C PHE A 27 -5.77 -3.95 5.39
N PRO A 28 -7.09 -3.68 5.38
CA PRO A 28 -8.02 -4.41 6.21
C PRO A 28 -8.00 -5.89 5.82
N ALA A 29 -7.41 -6.72 6.68
CA ALA A 29 -7.11 -8.12 6.40
C ALA A 29 -8.35 -8.89 5.91
N ALA A 30 -9.50 -8.68 6.55
CA ALA A 30 -10.76 -9.31 6.19
C ALA A 30 -11.27 -8.94 4.77
N ALA A 31 -11.03 -7.70 4.32
CA ALA A 31 -11.44 -7.28 2.99
C ALA A 31 -10.47 -7.80 1.91
N ALA A 32 -9.17 -7.85 2.21
CA ALA A 32 -8.17 -8.47 1.34
C ALA A 32 -8.43 -9.97 1.16
N GLU A 33 -8.70 -10.68 2.25
CA GLU A 33 -8.98 -12.11 2.25
C GLU A 33 -10.25 -12.41 1.43
N LYS A 34 -11.35 -11.69 1.71
CA LYS A 34 -12.59 -11.83 0.94
C LYS A 34 -12.40 -11.52 -0.55
N ALA A 35 -11.60 -10.52 -0.90
CA ALA A 35 -11.29 -10.22 -2.30
C ALA A 35 -10.47 -11.33 -2.96
N ALA A 36 -9.50 -11.92 -2.25
CA ALA A 36 -8.71 -13.04 -2.74
C ALA A 36 -9.59 -14.28 -2.99
N ASP A 37 -10.50 -14.61 -2.06
CA ASP A 37 -11.44 -15.72 -2.19
C ASP A 37 -12.31 -15.56 -3.45
N ARG A 38 -12.82 -14.35 -3.70
CA ARG A 38 -13.60 -14.05 -4.91
C ARG A 38 -12.82 -14.31 -6.20
N ILE A 39 -11.56 -13.86 -6.26
CA ILE A 39 -10.71 -14.04 -7.44
C ILE A 39 -10.40 -15.53 -7.67
N ILE A 40 -10.16 -16.30 -6.61
CA ILE A 40 -9.95 -17.76 -6.72
C ILE A 40 -11.19 -18.43 -7.31
N ASP A 41 -12.37 -18.10 -6.77
CA ASP A 41 -13.63 -18.63 -7.27
C ASP A 41 -13.86 -18.25 -8.75
N GLU A 42 -13.69 -16.97 -9.11
CA GLU A 42 -13.86 -16.50 -10.49
C GLU A 42 -12.93 -17.22 -11.47
N VAL A 43 -11.63 -17.35 -11.14
CA VAL A 43 -10.66 -18.05 -11.99
C VAL A 43 -10.99 -19.54 -12.11
N TRP A 44 -11.41 -20.18 -11.02
CA TRP A 44 -11.81 -21.59 -11.03
C TRP A 44 -13.09 -21.82 -11.86
N GLN A 45 -14.08 -20.93 -11.74
CA GLN A 45 -15.33 -21.00 -12.50
C GLN A 45 -15.10 -20.75 -14.00
N LEU A 46 -14.25 -19.78 -14.36
CA LEU A 46 -13.86 -19.54 -15.75
C LEU A 46 -13.18 -20.76 -16.37
N LYS A 47 -12.32 -21.45 -15.60
CA LYS A 47 -11.68 -22.71 -16.03
C LYS A 47 -12.69 -23.86 -16.21
N ASN A 48 -13.81 -23.83 -15.50
CA ASN A 48 -14.87 -24.84 -15.60
C ASN A 48 -16.04 -24.40 -16.51
N GLY A 49 -15.93 -23.24 -17.18
CA GLY A 49 -16.95 -22.74 -18.12
C GLY A 49 -18.25 -22.25 -17.46
N ALA A 50 -18.24 -21.96 -16.16
CA ALA A 50 -19.41 -21.49 -15.41
C ALA A 50 -19.32 -19.97 -15.13
N THR A 51 -20.45 -19.27 -15.24
CA THR A 51 -20.53 -17.81 -15.07
C THR A 51 -20.65 -17.45 -13.57
N PRO A 52 -19.76 -16.63 -12.99
CA PRO A 52 -19.84 -16.26 -11.57
C PRO A 52 -20.98 -15.27 -11.27
N PRO A 53 -21.57 -15.30 -10.06
CA PRO A 53 -22.46 -14.24 -9.59
C PRO A 53 -21.68 -12.95 -9.29
N ALA A 54 -22.08 -11.83 -9.91
CA ALA A 54 -21.56 -10.52 -9.57
C ALA A 54 -22.29 -9.98 -8.33
N GLU A 55 -21.56 -9.66 -7.26
CA GLU A 55 -22.12 -8.80 -6.20
C GLU A 55 -21.09 -7.83 -5.65
N GLN A 56 -21.53 -6.57 -5.62
CA GLN A 56 -20.75 -5.35 -5.45
C GLN A 56 -20.18 -5.18 -4.04
N GLY A 57 -18.93 -4.74 -3.99
CA GLY A 57 -18.36 -4.12 -2.80
C GLY A 57 -19.02 -2.77 -2.54
N ALA A 58 -19.85 -2.68 -1.50
CA ALA A 58 -20.19 -1.41 -0.86
C ALA A 58 -19.31 -1.23 0.39
N PRO A 59 -18.76 -0.04 0.64
CA PRO A 59 -18.04 0.28 1.86
C PRO A 59 -19.05 0.58 2.97
N GLN A 60 -18.88 -0.01 4.16
CA GLN A 60 -19.28 0.59 5.43
C GLN A 60 -18.15 0.41 6.43
#